data_AF-A0A6V7NYV9-F1
#
_entry.id   AF-A0A6V7NYV9-F1
#
_cell.length_a   1.000
_cell.length_b   1.000
_cell.length_c   1.000
_cell.angle_alpha   90.00
_cell.angle_beta   90.00
_cell.angle_gamma   90.00
#
_symmetry.space_group_name_H-M   'P 1'
#
loop_
_entity.id
_entity.type
_entity.pdbx_description
1 polymer ?
#
loop_
_entity_poly.entity_id
_entity_poly.type
_entity_poly.pdbx_seq_one_letter_code
_entity_poly.pdbx_strand_id
1 'polypeptide(L)'
;MWAAVTGGKYDKPPSLATIFYETRKKGGQLEGEDTIKKYDEILVASQSNPTFSNIELIEKCFGSQCRNHVVCFGGGVKSTDLKPSSSSRAELHAKLCETQKKNESLKSRIDGMEVERQAIKEMLQQQFNAPPPPSRSEEQEIPS
;
A
#
# COMPACT_ATOMS: atom_id res chain seq x y z
N MET A 1 -17.31 36.31 16.83
CA MET A 1 -17.99 35.86 15.59
C MET A 1 -17.37 34.55 15.12
N TRP A 2 -17.85 33.42 15.63
CA TRP A 2 -17.47 32.06 15.19
C TRP A 2 -18.72 31.38 14.62
N ALA A 3 -19.10 31.77 13.40
CA ALA A 3 -20.25 31.16 12.73
C ALA A 3 -19.97 30.76 11.26
N ALA A 4 -18.86 31.17 10.65
CA ALA A 4 -18.74 31.09 9.20
C ALA A 4 -17.68 30.11 8.66
N VAL A 5 -16.63 29.74 9.38
CA VAL A 5 -15.51 28.98 8.75
C VAL A 5 -15.69 27.46 8.74
N THR A 6 -16.59 26.90 9.55
CA THR A 6 -16.78 25.44 9.64
C THR A 6 -18.22 24.97 9.54
N GLY A 7 -19.19 25.88 9.31
CA GLY A 7 -20.63 25.62 9.47
C GLY A 7 -21.49 25.85 8.22
N GLY A 8 -20.90 25.97 7.03
CA GLY A 8 -21.62 26.18 5.79
C GLY A 8 -21.23 25.15 4.73
N LYS A 9 -22.16 24.77 3.86
CA LYS A 9 -21.90 24.05 2.62
C LYS A 9 -20.90 24.87 1.78
N TYR A 10 -19.60 24.67 2.00
CA TYR A 10 -18.58 25.17 1.10
C TYR A 10 -18.26 24.04 0.14
N ASP A 11 -18.48 24.27 -1.15
CA ASP A 11 -18.14 23.32 -2.22
C ASP A 11 -16.62 23.04 -2.27
N LYS A 12 -15.81 23.86 -1.58
CA LYS A 12 -14.37 23.63 -1.38
C LYS A 12 -13.92 24.03 0.04
N PRO A 13 -13.33 23.11 0.82
CA PRO A 13 -12.79 23.45 2.13
C PRO A 13 -11.61 24.45 2.00
N PRO A 14 -11.39 25.32 3.01
CA PRO A 14 -10.26 26.25 3.01
C PRO A 14 -8.91 25.51 3.03
N SER A 15 -7.88 26.16 2.49
CA SER A 15 -6.52 25.60 2.49
C SER A 15 -5.94 25.55 3.90
N LEU A 16 -4.97 24.66 4.14
CA LEU A 16 -4.27 24.58 5.41
C LEU A 16 -3.64 25.92 5.83
N ALA A 17 -3.03 26.65 4.89
CA ALA A 17 -2.42 27.96 5.17
C ALA A 17 -3.46 28.96 5.70
N THR A 18 -4.62 29.02 5.06
CA THR A 18 -5.73 29.87 5.51
C THR A 18 -6.21 29.48 6.90
N ILE A 19 -6.39 28.18 7.16
CA ILE A 19 -6.80 27.67 8.48
C ILE A 19 -5.76 28.06 9.55
N PHE A 20 -4.46 27.86 9.27
CA PHE A 20 -3.39 28.18 10.21
C PHE A 20 -3.34 29.68 10.52
N TYR A 21 -3.40 30.53 9.49
CA TYR A 21 -3.37 31.99 9.65
C TYR A 21 -4.53 32.48 10.52
N GLU A 22 -5.75 32.06 10.19
CA GLU A 22 -6.95 32.50 10.89
C GLU A 22 -7.00 32.02 12.34
N THR A 23 -6.46 30.84 12.63
CA THR A 23 -6.45 30.29 14.00
C THR A 23 -5.35 30.85 14.89
N ARG A 24 -4.29 31.42 14.30
CA ARG A 24 -3.11 31.90 15.05
C ARG A 24 -2.91 33.40 15.00
N LYS A 25 -3.64 34.13 14.16
CA LYS A 25 -3.55 35.59 14.12
C LYS A 25 -4.08 36.22 15.41
N LYS A 26 -3.36 37.22 15.92
CA LYS A 26 -3.78 38.14 16.98
C LYS A 26 -3.77 39.55 16.41
N GLY A 27 -4.84 40.31 16.63
CA GLY A 27 -4.96 41.65 16.05
C GLY A 27 -4.90 41.70 14.50
N GLY A 28 -5.11 40.56 13.83
CA GLY A 28 -5.02 40.46 12.37
C GLY A 28 -3.66 40.03 11.81
N GLN A 29 -2.65 39.81 12.65
CA GLN A 29 -1.30 39.39 12.25
C GLN A 29 -0.83 38.15 13.02
N LEU A 30 0.07 37.36 12.43
CA LEU A 30 0.76 36.29 13.15
C LEU A 30 1.82 36.86 14.09
N GLU A 31 1.74 36.46 15.36
CA GLU A 31 2.72 36.82 16.38
C GLU A 31 3.55 35.58 16.77
N GLY A 32 4.83 35.81 17.04
CA GLY A 32 5.79 34.76 17.42
C GLY A 32 6.54 34.20 16.23
N GLU A 33 7.87 34.16 16.35
CA GLU A 33 8.78 33.68 15.32
C GLU A 33 8.48 32.24 14.90
N ASP A 34 8.19 31.36 15.86
CA ASP A 34 7.81 29.97 15.60
C ASP A 34 6.53 29.83 14.78
N THR A 35 5.53 30.68 15.05
CA THR A 35 4.26 30.69 14.33
C THR A 35 4.46 31.15 12.89
N ILE A 36 5.25 32.21 12.69
CA ILE A 36 5.57 32.75 11.37
C ILE A 36 6.35 31.71 10.56
N LYS A 37 7.40 31.12 11.15
CA LYS A 37 8.18 30.06 10.52
C LYS A 37 7.31 28.87 10.09
N LYS A 38 6.39 28.43 10.96
CA LYS A 38 5.47 27.32 10.61
C LYS A 38 4.51 27.70 9.49
N TYR A 39 4.04 28.94 9.47
CA TYR A 39 3.21 29.44 8.36
C TYR A 39 3.96 29.41 7.04
N ASP A 40 5.23 29.85 7.02
CA ASP A 40 6.08 29.81 5.83
C ASP A 40 6.35 28.36 5.38
N GLU A 41 6.63 27.44 6.32
CA GLU A 41 6.77 26.01 6.02
C GLU A 41 5.52 25.43 5.34
N ILE A 42 4.32 25.81 5.79
CA ILE A 42 3.05 25.40 5.18
C ILE A 42 2.92 25.96 3.76
N LEU A 43 3.25 27.24 3.54
CA LEU A 43 3.20 27.86 2.21
C LEU A 43 4.16 27.16 1.24
N VAL A 44 5.40 26.91 1.66
CA VAL A 44 6.41 26.22 0.85
C VAL A 44 5.95 24.79 0.52
N ALA A 45 5.44 24.04 1.49
CA ALA A 45 4.95 22.68 1.28
C ALA A 45 3.77 22.65 0.30
N SER A 46 2.82 23.59 0.45
CA SER A 46 1.65 23.70 -0.43
C SER A 46 2.00 24.09 -1.86
N GLN A 47 3.01 24.95 -2.05
CA GLN A 47 3.48 25.35 -3.39
C GLN A 47 4.29 24.24 -4.06
N SER A 48 5.11 23.53 -3.29
CA SER A 48 5.95 22.44 -3.82
C SER A 48 5.11 21.24 -4.25
N ASN A 49 3.98 20.97 -3.57
CA ASN A 49 3.11 19.84 -3.85
C ASN A 49 1.63 20.27 -3.81
N PRO A 50 1.09 20.87 -4.91
CA PRO A 50 -0.29 21.36 -4.94
C PRO A 50 -1.34 20.25 -4.92
N THR A 51 -0.93 18.99 -5.13
CA THR A 51 -1.81 17.80 -5.06
C THR A 51 -1.99 17.27 -3.65
N PHE A 52 -1.18 17.71 -2.68
CA PHE A 52 -1.29 17.24 -1.31
C PHE A 52 -2.61 17.68 -0.69
N SER A 53 -3.24 16.73 0.00
CA SER A 53 -4.35 17.00 0.89
C SER A 53 -3.89 17.79 2.11
N ASN A 54 -4.83 18.46 2.79
CA ASN A 54 -4.54 19.20 4.02
C ASN A 54 -3.87 18.30 5.09
N ILE A 55 -4.23 17.02 5.18
CA ILE A 55 -3.64 16.09 6.17
C ILE A 55 -2.17 15.77 5.84
N GLU A 56 -1.83 15.58 4.57
CA GLU A 56 -0.45 15.32 4.14
C GLU A 56 0.45 16.55 4.37
N LEU A 57 -0.07 17.75 4.10
CA LEU A 57 0.64 18.99 4.40
C LEU A 57 0.89 19.16 5.90
N ILE A 58 -0.09 18.83 6.74
CA ILE A 58 0.09 18.85 8.20
C ILE A 58 1.15 17.84 8.62
N GLU A 59 1.07 16.61 8.14
CA GLU A 59 2.04 15.57 8.48
C GLU A 59 3.46 15.94 8.03
N LYS A 60 3.61 16.69 6.93
CA LYS A 60 4.88 17.22 6.44
C LYS A 60 5.47 18.32 7.34
N CYS A 61 4.65 19.26 7.81
CA CYS A 61 5.11 20.44 8.59
C CYS A 61 5.17 20.18 10.11
N PHE A 62 4.30 19.32 10.63
CA PHE A 62 4.11 19.08 12.07
C PHE A 62 4.39 17.63 12.50
N GLY A 63 4.67 16.74 11.55
CA GLY A 63 4.86 15.32 11.83
C GLY A 63 3.54 14.55 11.96
N SER A 64 3.64 13.25 12.29
CA SER A 64 2.47 12.37 12.35
C SER A 64 1.40 12.88 13.33
N GLN A 65 0.14 12.86 12.91
CA GLN A 65 -0.97 13.40 13.70
C GLN A 65 -1.68 12.32 14.51
N CYS A 66 -2.09 12.69 15.73
CA CYS A 66 -2.85 11.80 16.61
C CYS A 66 -4.23 11.51 16.03
N ARG A 67 -4.77 10.33 16.33
CA ARG A 67 -6.11 9.92 15.88
C ARG A 67 -7.21 10.90 16.29
N ASN A 68 -7.12 11.43 17.51
CA ASN A 68 -8.16 12.27 18.12
C ASN A 68 -7.89 13.76 17.99
N HIS A 69 -6.73 14.17 17.47
CA HIS A 69 -6.35 15.56 17.38
C HIS A 69 -5.49 15.79 16.15
N VAL A 70 -5.91 16.74 15.33
CA VAL A 70 -5.16 17.22 14.18
C VAL A 70 -4.79 18.67 14.40
N VAL A 71 -3.50 18.97 14.31
CA VAL A 71 -2.98 20.35 14.39
C VAL A 71 -3.68 21.23 13.34
N CYS A 72 -3.89 22.50 13.68
CA CYS A 72 -4.66 23.50 12.93
C CYS A 72 -6.19 23.31 12.98
N PHE A 73 -6.68 22.13 13.36
CA PHE A 73 -8.11 21.89 13.51
C PHE A 73 -8.53 21.93 14.98
N GLY A 74 -9.77 22.37 15.23
CA GLY A 74 -10.37 22.35 16.57
C GLY A 74 -10.61 20.93 17.08
N GLY A 75 -10.97 20.79 18.36
CA GLY A 75 -11.16 19.49 19.03
C GLY A 75 -12.27 18.58 18.48
N GLY A 76 -13.00 19.01 17.45
CA GLY A 76 -14.04 18.22 16.79
C GLY A 76 -13.58 17.45 15.55
N VAL A 77 -12.37 17.68 15.04
CA VAL A 77 -11.88 17.05 13.79
C VAL A 77 -10.87 15.97 14.13
N LYS A 78 -11.12 14.75 13.66
CA LYS A 78 -10.22 13.59 13.81
C LYS A 78 -9.41 13.38 12.53
N SER A 79 -8.25 12.75 12.66
CA SER A 79 -7.44 12.44 11.46
C SER A 79 -8.14 11.45 10.54
N THR A 80 -9.09 10.65 11.06
CA THR A 80 -9.96 9.76 10.28
C THR A 80 -10.95 10.51 9.38
N ASP A 81 -11.28 11.75 9.72
CA ASP A 81 -12.23 12.56 8.95
C ASP A 81 -11.53 13.25 7.77
N LEU A 82 -10.21 13.42 7.87
CA LEU A 82 -9.37 14.06 6.84
C LEU A 82 -8.64 13.06 5.95
N LYS A 83 -8.34 11.86 6.47
CA LYS A 83 -7.75 10.80 5.66
C LYS A 83 -8.82 10.28 4.71
N PRO A 84 -8.51 10.09 3.41
CA PRO A 84 -9.40 9.38 2.51
C PRO A 84 -9.70 8.04 3.17
N SER A 85 -10.98 7.71 3.28
CA SER A 85 -11.48 6.53 3.98
C SER A 85 -10.57 5.35 3.69
N SER A 86 -9.76 4.95 4.67
CA SER A 86 -9.03 3.70 4.56
C SER A 86 -10.08 2.64 4.26
N SER A 87 -9.90 1.92 3.15
CA SER A 87 -10.80 0.88 2.63
C SER A 87 -11.64 0.24 3.73
N SER A 88 -12.96 0.19 3.52
CA SER A 88 -13.89 -0.25 4.56
C SER A 88 -13.47 -1.62 5.13
N ARG A 89 -13.82 -1.92 6.39
CA ARG A 89 -13.50 -3.21 7.00
C ARG A 89 -13.93 -4.40 6.12
N ALA A 90 -15.05 -4.25 5.41
CA ALA A 90 -15.58 -5.22 4.46
C ALA A 90 -14.69 -5.38 3.22
N GLU A 91 -14.23 -4.29 2.61
CA GLU A 91 -13.30 -4.33 1.48
C GLU A 91 -11.95 -4.94 1.85
N LEU A 92 -11.40 -4.58 3.02
CA LEU A 92 -10.16 -5.20 3.52
C LEU A 92 -10.32 -6.70 3.73
N HIS A 93 -11.46 -7.12 4.29
CA HIS A 93 -11.77 -8.54 4.47
C HIS A 93 -11.93 -9.25 3.12
N ALA A 94 -12.61 -8.63 2.15
CA ALA A 94 -12.76 -9.18 0.80
C ALA A 94 -11.40 -9.38 0.13
N LYS A 95 -10.52 -8.37 0.21
CA LYS A 95 -9.16 -8.44 -0.35
C LYS A 95 -8.32 -9.53 0.32
N LEU A 96 -8.42 -9.67 1.64
CA LEU A 96 -7.73 -10.73 2.38
C LEU A 96 -8.21 -12.11 1.93
N CYS A 97 -9.52 -12.33 1.87
CA CYS A 97 -10.10 -13.59 1.39
C CYS A 97 -9.69 -13.92 -0.05
N GLU A 98 -9.65 -12.91 -0.93
CA GLU A 98 -9.21 -13.09 -2.32
C GLU A 98 -7.74 -13.51 -2.40
N THR A 99 -6.86 -12.83 -1.65
CA THR A 99 -5.44 -13.19 -1.57
C THR A 99 -5.24 -14.59 -0.99
N GLN A 100 -5.99 -14.96 0.04
CA GLN A 100 -5.95 -16.30 0.64
C GLN A 100 -6.28 -17.39 -0.39
N LYS A 101 -7.39 -17.23 -1.14
CA LYS A 101 -7.80 -18.18 -2.18
C LYS A 101 -6.75 -18.30 -3.29
N LYS A 102 -6.16 -17.18 -3.71
CA LYS A 102 -5.07 -17.17 -4.71
C LYS A 102 -3.87 -17.96 -4.20
N ASN A 103 -3.46 -17.77 -2.95
CA ASN A 103 -2.34 -18.49 -2.36
C ASN A 103 -2.61 -20.00 -2.25
N GLU A 104 -3.81 -20.40 -1.83
CA GLU A 104 -4.20 -21.82 -1.78
C GLU A 104 -4.18 -22.48 -3.17
N SER A 105 -4.71 -21.79 -4.18
CA SER A 105 -4.67 -22.25 -5.57
C SER A 105 -3.23 -22.40 -6.09
N LEU A 106 -2.37 -21.41 -5.81
CA LEU A 106 -0.96 -21.47 -6.21
C LEU A 106 -0.22 -22.61 -5.51
N LYS A 107 -0.46 -22.82 -4.21
CA LYS A 107 0.13 -23.92 -3.46
C LYS A 107 -0.27 -25.27 -4.03
N SER A 108 -1.56 -25.49 -4.30
CA SER A 108 -2.03 -26.73 -4.92
C SER A 108 -1.41 -26.98 -6.30
N ARG A 109 -1.21 -25.93 -7.11
CA ARG A 109 -0.51 -26.05 -8.40
C ARG A 109 0.96 -26.42 -8.24
N ILE A 110 1.65 -25.83 -7.25
CA ILE A 110 3.05 -26.17 -6.95
C ILE A 110 3.14 -27.62 -6.52
N ASP A 111 2.32 -28.05 -5.57
CA ASP A 111 2.30 -29.44 -5.07
C ASP A 111 2.07 -30.43 -6.23
N GLY A 112 1.14 -30.12 -7.15
CA GLY A 112 0.90 -30.93 -8.36
C GLY A 112 2.13 -31.02 -9.27
N MET A 113 2.79 -29.89 -9.55
CA MET A 113 4.02 -29.88 -10.35
C MET A 113 5.16 -30.65 -9.67
N GLU A 114 5.25 -30.65 -8.34
CA GLU A 114 6.26 -31.42 -7.62
C GLU A 114 6.07 -32.93 -7.78
N VAL A 115 4.81 -33.39 -7.76
CA VAL A 115 4.45 -34.79 -8.03
C VAL A 115 4.83 -35.18 -9.44
N GLU A 116 4.47 -34.38 -10.44
CA GLU A 116 4.82 -34.64 -11.85
C GLU A 116 6.35 -34.67 -12.05
N ARG A 117 7.07 -33.71 -11.45
CA ARG A 117 8.53 -33.66 -11.46
C ARG A 117 9.15 -34.93 -10.89
N GLN A 118 8.61 -35.43 -9.78
CA GLN A 118 9.09 -36.64 -9.13
C GLN A 118 8.84 -37.88 -10.00
N ALA A 119 7.66 -38.00 -10.61
CA ALA A 119 7.33 -39.09 -11.52
C ALA A 119 8.26 -39.13 -12.74
N ILE A 120 8.54 -37.98 -13.35
CA ILE A 120 9.48 -37.88 -14.48
C ILE A 120 10.89 -38.31 -14.05
N LYS A 121 11.34 -37.87 -12.87
CA LYS A 121 12.65 -38.24 -12.34
C LYS A 121 12.78 -39.76 -12.15
N GLU A 122 11.73 -40.40 -11.65
CA GLU A 122 11.68 -41.86 -11.46
C GLU A 122 11.69 -42.61 -12.79
N MET A 123 10.90 -42.16 -13.79
CA MET A 123 10.91 -42.75 -15.13
C MET A 123 12.28 -42.69 -15.79
N LEU A 124 12.95 -41.54 -15.72
CA LEU A 124 14.31 -41.38 -16.25
C LEU A 124 15.30 -42.31 -15.53
N GLN A 125 15.20 -42.42 -14.21
CA GLN A 125 16.07 -43.31 -13.43
C GLN A 125 15.90 -44.79 -13.83
N GLN A 126 14.69 -45.23 -14.11
CA GLN A 126 14.41 -46.60 -14.58
C GLN A 126 14.97 -46.84 -15.99
N GLN A 127 14.88 -45.85 -16.89
CA GLN A 127 15.40 -45.97 -18.24
C GLN A 127 16.93 -46.13 -18.26
N PHE A 128 17.65 -45.39 -17.40
CA PHE A 128 19.12 -45.49 -17.29
C PHE A 128 19.61 -46.77 -16.58
N ASN A 129 18.76 -47.42 -15.79
CA ASN A 129 19.08 -48.67 -15.08
C ASN A 129 18.67 -49.95 -15.84
N ALA A 130 18.12 -49.82 -17.06
CA ALA A 130 17.72 -50.98 -17.86
C ALA A 130 18.97 -51.74 -18.37
N PRO A 131 19.00 -53.09 -18.28
CA PRO A 131 20.12 -53.88 -18.79
C PRO A 131 20.24 -53.73 -20.32
N PRO A 132 21.47 -53.74 -20.87
CA PRO A 132 21.67 -53.59 -22.31
C PRO A 132 20.99 -54.73 -23.07
N PRO A 133 20.44 -54.45 -24.27
CA PRO A 133 19.80 -55.47 -25.09
C PRO A 133 20.82 -56.58 -25.43
N PRO A 134 20.40 -57.85 -25.49
CA PRO A 134 21.30 -58.97 -25.74
C PRO A 134 22.01 -58.80 -27.09
N SER A 135 23.33 -58.85 -27.08
CA SER A 135 24.18 -58.85 -28.27
C SER A 135 23.79 -60.01 -29.17
N ARG A 136 23.34 -59.71 -30.40
CA ARG A 136 23.07 -60.73 -31.42
C ARG A 136 24.42 -61.30 -31.87
N SER A 137 24.82 -62.44 -31.31
CA SER A 137 25.98 -63.19 -31.81
C SER A 137 25.68 -63.69 -33.23
N GLU A 138 26.43 -63.16 -34.19
CA GLU A 138 26.62 -63.78 -35.50
C GLU A 138 27.37 -65.10 -35.30
N GLU A 139 26.77 -66.21 -35.71
CA GLU A 139 27.48 -67.39 -36.22
C GLU A 139 26.44 -68.36 -36.76
N GLN A 140 26.36 -68.46 -38.09
CA GLN A 140 26.05 -69.73 -38.73
C GLN A 140 26.80 -69.75 -40.06
N GLU A 141 28.03 -70.26 -40.00
CA GLU A 141 28.68 -70.93 -41.12
C GLU A 141 27.70 -71.92 -41.76
N ILE A 142 27.62 -71.89 -43.09
CA ILE A 142 27.16 -73.04 -43.86
C ILE A 142 28.32 -73.40 -44.79
N PRO A 143 29.02 -74.53 -44.56
CA PRO A 143 30.08 -75.01 -45.43
C PRO A 143 29.51 -75.68 -46.69
N SER A 144 30.39 -75.74 -47.69
CA SER A 144 30.25 -76.01 -49.14
C SER A 144 29.29 -77.10 -49.61
#